data_AF-A0A7C7V7S9-F1
#
_entry.id   AF-A0A7C7V7S9-F1
#
_cell.length_a   1.000
_cell.length_b   1.000
_cell.length_c   1.000
_cell.angle_alpha   90.00
_cell.angle_beta   90.00
_cell.angle_gamma   90.00
#
_symmetry.space_group_name_H-M   'P 1'
#
loop_
_entity.id
_entity.type
_entity.pdbx_description
1 polymer ?
#
loop_
_entity_poly.entity_id
_entity_poly.type
_entity_poly.pdbx_seq_one_letter_code
_entity_poly.pdbx_strand_id
1 'polypeptide(L)' 'MSEKITRRDFLKMAGGSAAAAAVLSGCGPIARYVRRQPYTDMPKYVLPGTSVYFATACRECPAGCGLVVRTVEGRAIKV' A
#
# COMPACT_ATOMS: atom_id res chain seq x y z
N MET A 1 47.11 28.39 -8.89
CA MET A 1 46.74 27.23 -8.04
C MET A 1 45.70 26.42 -8.80
N SER A 2 46.12 25.48 -9.64
CA SER A 2 45.20 24.59 -10.34
C SER A 2 44.95 23.41 -9.40
N GLU A 3 43.79 23.36 -8.75
CA GLU A 3 43.34 22.16 -8.06
C GLU A 3 43.10 21.07 -9.11
N LYS A 4 44.13 20.26 -9.34
CA LYS A 4 44.00 19.05 -10.17
C LYS A 4 43.27 18.04 -9.30
N ILE A 5 41.98 17.85 -9.57
CA ILE A 5 41.18 16.76 -8.99
C ILE A 5 41.98 15.47 -9.13
N THR A 6 42.35 14.87 -7.99
CA THR A 6 43.06 13.60 -8.02
C THR A 6 42.09 12.49 -8.38
N ARG A 7 42.59 11.41 -9.00
CA ARG A 7 41.77 10.23 -9.34
C ARG A 7 40.99 9.70 -8.14
N ARG A 8 41.54 9.86 -6.92
CA ARG A 8 40.92 9.43 -5.67
C ARG A 8 39.76 10.35 -5.24
N ASP A 9 39.89 11.66 -5.45
CA ASP A 9 38.82 12.62 -5.12
C ASP A 9 37.66 12.51 -6.12
N PHE A 10 37.97 12.24 -7.40
CA PHE A 10 36.95 11.87 -8.39
C PHE A 10 36.17 10.62 -7.95
N LEU A 11 36.85 9.55 -7.52
CA LEU A 11 36.18 8.32 -7.08
C LEU A 11 35.35 8.51 -5.80
N LYS A 12 35.78 9.36 -4.86
CA LYS A 12 34.98 9.70 -3.67
C LYS A 12 33.70 10.44 -4.03
N MET A 13 33.79 11.44 -4.92
CA MET A 13 32.62 12.20 -5.37
C MET A 13 31.67 11.35 -6.21
N ALA A 14 32.20 10.53 -7.13
CA ALA A 14 31.41 9.61 -7.94
C ALA A 14 30.74 8.51 -7.08
N GLY A 15 31.46 7.91 -6.14
CA GLY A 15 30.90 6.92 -5.21
C GLY A 15 29.85 7.52 -4.26
N GLY A 16 30.12 8.71 -3.72
CA GLY A 16 29.18 9.42 -2.84
C GLY A 16 27.89 9.82 -3.54
N SER A 17 27.98 10.33 -4.78
CA SER A 17 26.81 10.69 -5.59
C SER A 17 25.98 9.48 -6.00
N ALA A 18 26.62 8.37 -6.40
CA ALA A 18 25.92 7.13 -6.73
C ALA A 18 25.19 6.54 -5.51
N ALA A 19 25.83 6.54 -4.33
CA ALA A 19 25.20 6.09 -3.10
C ALA A 19 24.02 6.97 -2.69
N ALA A 20 24.16 8.29 -2.81
CA ALA A 20 23.07 9.24 -2.52
C ALA A 20 21.88 9.03 -3.47
N ALA A 21 22.13 8.85 -4.78
CA ALA A 21 21.07 8.58 -5.76
C ALA A 21 20.33 7.26 -5.47
N ALA A 22 21.06 6.20 -5.08
CA ALA A 22 20.46 4.91 -4.72
C ALA A 22 19.54 5.04 -3.49
N VAL A 23 20.00 5.71 -2.43
CA VAL A 23 19.20 5.92 -1.21
C VAL A 23 17.94 6.75 -1.50
N LEU A 24 18.06 7.81 -2.29
CA LEU A 24 16.92 8.66 -2.67
C LEU A 24 15.92 7.90 -3.56
N SER A 25 16.39 7.03 -4.45
CA SER A 25 15.51 6.21 -5.30
C SER A 25 14.76 5.11 -4.53
N GLY A 26 15.35 4.62 -3.44
CA GLY A 26 14.72 3.64 -2.54
C GLY A 26 13.64 4.23 -1.64
N CYS A 27 13.69 5.54 -1.37
CA CYS A 27 12.70 6.26 -0.57
C CYS A 27 11.56 6.80 -1.45
N GLY A 28 10.86 5.90 -2.14
CA GLY A 28 9.68 6.22 -2.94
C GLY A 28 8.44 5.50 -2.41
N PRO A 29 7.23 6.09 -2.52
CA PRO A 29 6.03 5.39 -2.11
C PRO A 29 5.87 4.14 -2.97
N ILE A 30 5.94 2.97 -2.31
CA ILE A 30 5.72 1.64 -2.90
C ILE A 30 4.38 1.59 -3.68
N ALA A 31 3.46 2.48 -3.30
CA ALA A 31 2.18 2.73 -3.98
C ALA A 31 2.28 3.10 -5.47
N ARG A 32 3.46 3.45 -6.02
CA ARG A 32 3.66 3.64 -7.48
C ARG A 32 3.64 2.31 -8.25
N TYR A 33 4.02 1.21 -7.61
CA TYR A 33 4.06 -0.13 -8.21
C TYR A 33 2.77 -0.92 -7.97
N VAL A 34 1.90 -0.46 -7.07
CA VAL A 34 0.63 -1.12 -6.77
C VAL A 34 -0.45 -0.62 -7.72
N ARG A 35 -1.01 -1.55 -8.52
CA ARG A 35 -2.20 -1.27 -9.32
C ARG A 35 -3.42 -1.24 -8.41
N ARG A 36 -4.04 -0.07 -8.26
CA ARG A 36 -5.33 0.10 -7.59
C ARG A 36 -6.44 -0.08 -8.61
N GLN A 37 -7.30 -1.06 -8.40
CA GLN A 37 -8.46 -1.33 -9.25
C GLN A 37 -9.67 -0.59 -8.66
N PRO A 38 -10.22 0.45 -9.32
CA PRO A 38 -11.44 1.09 -8.85
C PRO A 38 -12.67 0.25 -9.20
N TYR A 39 -13.80 0.58 -8.56
CA TYR A 39 -15.10 0.04 -8.95
C TYR A 39 -15.48 0.49 -10.35
N THR A 40 -15.97 -0.42 -11.19
CA THR A 40 -16.58 -0.08 -12.48
C THR A 40 -17.92 0.63 -12.29
N ASP A 41 -18.70 0.16 -11.31
CA ASP A 41 -19.94 0.79 -10.86
C ASP A 41 -19.96 0.78 -9.33
N MET A 42 -20.07 1.95 -8.71
CA MET A 42 -19.85 2.12 -7.28
C MET A 42 -21.18 2.01 -6.51
N PRO A 43 -21.29 1.07 -5.55
CA PRO A 43 -22.49 0.96 -4.72
C PRO A 43 -22.62 2.17 -3.78
N LYS A 44 -23.85 2.66 -3.59
CA LYS A 44 -24.15 3.89 -2.85
C LYS A 44 -23.81 3.84 -1.35
N TYR A 45 -23.73 2.65 -0.77
CA TYR A 45 -23.58 2.44 0.68
C TYR A 45 -22.16 2.03 1.10
N VAL A 46 -21.23 1.89 0.15
CA VAL A 46 -19.83 1.51 0.45
C VAL A 46 -18.90 2.64 0.03
N LEU A 47 -18.13 3.16 0.98
CA LEU A 47 -17.03 4.06 0.71
C LEU A 47 -15.71 3.25 0.75
N PRO A 48 -14.86 3.31 -0.30
CA PRO A 48 -13.58 2.62 -0.32
C PRO A 48 -12.73 2.93 0.93
N GLY A 49 -12.12 1.90 1.51
CA GLY A 49 -11.32 2.01 2.74
C GLY A 49 -12.11 2.16 4.06
N THR A 50 -13.44 2.26 4.02
CA THR A 50 -14.27 2.29 5.24
C THR A 50 -14.93 0.94 5.52
N SER A 51 -15.15 0.64 6.80
CA SER A 51 -15.85 -0.58 7.19
C SER A 51 -17.36 -0.37 7.24
N VAL A 52 -18.10 -1.30 6.65
CA VAL A 52 -19.56 -1.35 6.69
C VAL A 52 -19.98 -2.61 7.45
N TYR A 53 -20.96 -2.47 8.34
CA TYR A 53 -21.46 -3.55 9.17
C TYR A 53 -22.83 -4.02 8.69
N PHE A 54 -22.99 -5.33 8.52
CA PHE A 54 -24.25 -5.94 8.12
C PHE A 54 -24.71 -6.97 9.17
N ALA A 55 -26.01 -6.97 9.45
CA ALA A 55 -26.65 -8.01 10.24
C ALA A 55 -26.90 -9.24 9.35
N THR A 56 -26.33 -10.38 9.71
CA THR A 56 -26.44 -11.64 8.95
C THR A 56 -26.68 -12.82 9.90
N ALA A 57 -26.85 -14.03 9.38
CA ALA A 57 -26.97 -15.25 10.17
C ALA A 57 -25.96 -16.31 9.74
N CYS A 58 -25.34 -17.01 10.70
CA CYS A 58 -24.47 -18.15 10.44
C CYS A 58 -25.32 -19.35 9.99
N ARG A 59 -24.90 -20.03 8.92
CA ARG A 59 -25.56 -21.24 8.42
C ARG A 59 -24.67 -22.49 8.44
N GLU A 60 -23.64 -22.49 9.27
CA GLU A 60 -22.75 -23.65 9.44
C GLU A 60 -23.45 -24.79 10.20
N CYS A 61 -24.41 -24.46 11.05
CA CYS A 61 -25.24 -25.41 11.79
C CYS A 61 -26.71 -24.95 11.80
N PRO A 62 -27.67 -25.84 12.13
CA PRO A 62 -29.10 -25.51 12.15
C PRO A 62 -29.50 -24.50 13.24
N ALA A 63 -28.58 -24.08 14.11
CA ALA A 63 -28.86 -23.12 15.18
C ALA A 63 -29.08 -21.67 14.66
N GLY A 64 -28.55 -21.32 13.48
CA GLY A 64 -28.86 -20.04 12.84
C GLY A 64 -28.43 -18.78 13.62
N CYS A 65 -27.27 -18.81 14.28
CA CYS A 65 -26.80 -17.70 15.13
C CYS A 65 -26.79 -16.35 14.39
N GLY A 66 -27.37 -15.31 15.00
CA GLY A 66 -27.30 -13.93 14.49
C GLY A 66 -25.90 -13.35 14.67
N LEU A 67 -25.40 -12.67 13.63
CA LEU A 67 -24.04 -12.12 13.55
C LEU A 67 -24.07 -10.70 13.00
N VAL A 68 -23.07 -9.91 13.38
CA VAL A 68 -22.80 -8.59 12.79
C VAL A 68 -21.43 -8.64 12.13
N VAL A 69 -21.42 -8.72 10.80
CA VAL A 69 -20.20 -8.92 10.02
C VAL A 69 -19.63 -7.58 9.57
N ARG A 70 -18.34 -7.38 9.83
CA ARG A 70 -17.57 -6.25 9.28
C ARG A 70 -17.13 -6.60 7.87
N THR A 71 -17.61 -5.82 6.91
CA THR A 71 -17.18 -5.86 5.52
C THR A 71 -16.34 -4.65 5.16
N VAL A 72 -15.34 -4.84 4.32
CA VAL A 72 -14.61 -3.76 3.65
C VAL A 72 -14.61 -4.09 2.17
N GLU A 73 -15.13 -3.18 1.35
CA GLU A 73 -15.19 -3.37 -0.10
C GLU A 73 -15.94 -4.67 -0.51
N GLY A 74 -16.97 -5.03 0.25
CA GLY A 74 -17.77 -6.25 0.04
C GLY A 74 -17.14 -7.53 0.59
N ARG A 75 -15.87 -7.51 1.00
CA ARG A 75 -15.20 -8.66 1.62
C ARG A 75 -15.50 -8.71 3.12
N ALA A 76 -15.97 -9.85 3.61
CA ALA A 76 -16.08 -10.11 5.05
C ALA A 76 -14.68 -10.24 5.67
N ILE A 77 -14.34 -9.36 6.62
CA ILE A 77 -13.05 -9.36 7.32
C ILE A 77 -13.19 -9.91 8.74
N LYS A 78 -14.30 -9.59 9.41
CA LYS A 78 -14.53 -10.03 10.78
C LYS A 78 -15.98 -10.46 10.98
N VAL A 79 -16.11 -11.66 11.54
CA VAL A 79 -17.34 -12.28 12.02
C VAL A 79 -17.30 -12.35 13.54
#